data_AF-A0A1G0MB33-F1
#
_entry.id   AF-A0A1G0MB33-F1
#
_cell.length_a   1.000
_cell.length_b   1.000
_cell.length_c   1.000
_cell.angle_alpha   90.00
_cell.angle_beta   90.00
_cell.angle_gamma   90.00
#
_symmetry.space_group_name_H-M   'P 1'
#
loop_
_entity.id
_entity.type
_entity.pdbx_description
1 polymer ?
#
loop_
_entity_poly.entity_id
_entity_poly.type
_entity_poly.pdbx_seq_one_letter_code
_entity_poly.pdbx_strand_id
1 'polypeptide(L)'
;MRGSVAAPQVAALAAVLLLVPQTIRGQEDQGGSCLACHGALPDERLGTPARLFPTDIHAQRGFGCVACHGGDASADGFEAMEPARGFLGRPRGRMLLDVCGRCHSSAEVMRRYNPGLRVDQVTEYRSSVHGQRLLQAGDTLVATCSSCHHPHQIRPPSDPQSSVHPLNVPATCGACHADTARMGRYGIPTDQLRKYQQSIHWRMVSVEGDLSAPTCNDCHGNHGAAPPGVNWVGNVCGQCHATMADKFRGSRHSQTFAMLGVPGCAVCHGNHDIHDATIAMLGLDSGAVCANCHTAADAGGTVAAGMRRLIDSLETRFDSASHLLERAERAGMEVSRARFELEAAQNARIAARTAVHSFGLVAVRNEVVAGLALSDSGVAAGRLALRELNSRRIWLAVSVTIIVALIAGVVLHIRQLERHAKAGSNVPGSRGGS
;
A
#
# COMPACT_ATOMS: atom_id res chain seq x y z
N MET A 1 47.91 79.75 8.16
CA MET A 1 47.94 80.82 9.18
C MET A 1 46.80 80.58 10.16
N ARG A 2 47.18 80.41 11.44
CA ARG A 2 46.43 80.53 12.71
C ARG A 2 44.90 80.51 12.71
N GLY A 3 44.32 79.67 13.58
CA GLY A 3 43.07 80.02 14.27
C GLY A 3 42.23 78.84 14.76
N SER A 4 42.57 78.27 15.91
CA SER A 4 41.66 77.49 16.76
C SER A 4 40.46 78.34 17.20
N VAL A 5 39.25 77.78 17.23
CA VAL A 5 38.26 78.06 18.30
C VAL A 5 37.40 76.82 18.54
N ALA A 6 37.19 76.54 19.82
CA ALA A 6 36.48 75.43 20.42
C ALA A 6 34.95 75.50 20.31
N ALA A 7 34.32 74.37 20.68
CA ALA A 7 32.89 74.05 20.70
C ALA A 7 32.01 75.02 21.53
N PRO A 8 30.68 74.87 21.43
CA PRO A 8 30.03 74.23 22.57
C PRO A 8 29.04 73.12 22.20
N GLN A 9 28.94 72.18 23.13
CA GLN A 9 28.08 71.00 23.13
C GLN A 9 26.62 71.40 23.38
N VAL A 10 25.71 70.96 22.52
CA VAL A 10 24.26 70.96 22.80
C VAL A 10 23.87 69.51 23.12
N ALA A 11 23.53 69.28 24.39
CA ALA A 11 22.99 68.02 24.86
C ALA A 11 21.57 67.82 24.29
N ALA A 12 21.43 66.90 23.34
CA ALA A 12 20.14 66.39 22.90
C ALA A 12 19.79 65.14 23.71
N LEU A 13 18.79 65.26 24.59
CA LEU A 13 18.10 64.11 25.19
C LEU A 13 17.46 63.28 24.07
N ALA A 14 18.04 62.13 23.75
CA ALA A 14 17.36 61.09 22.98
C ALA A 14 16.43 60.32 23.93
N ALA A 15 15.15 60.67 23.93
CA ALA A 15 14.11 59.83 24.49
C ALA A 15 13.99 58.57 23.62
N VAL A 16 14.60 57.48 24.06
CA VAL A 16 14.41 56.15 23.47
C VAL A 16 12.97 55.72 23.79
N LEU A 17 12.08 55.94 22.83
CA LEU A 17 10.76 55.34 22.82
C LEU A 17 10.97 53.83 22.64
N LEU A 18 11.04 53.09 23.75
CA LEU A 18 10.96 51.63 23.76
C LEU A 18 9.58 51.25 23.18
N LEU A 19 9.54 50.97 21.88
CA LEU A 19 8.49 50.17 21.29
C LEU A 19 8.57 48.79 21.94
N VAL A 20 7.82 48.62 23.03
CA VAL A 20 7.48 47.32 23.57
C VAL A 20 6.71 46.61 22.46
N PRO A 21 7.23 45.54 21.84
CA PRO A 21 6.39 44.71 21.00
C PRO A 21 5.28 44.21 21.91
N GLN A 22 4.03 44.51 21.56
CA GLN A 22 2.87 43.85 22.14
C GLN A 22 2.97 42.37 21.73
N THR A 23 3.76 41.62 22.49
CA THR A 23 3.69 40.18 22.53
C THR A 23 2.27 39.86 22.97
N ILE A 24 1.52 39.27 22.04
CA ILE A 24 0.31 38.53 22.40
C ILE A 24 0.69 37.66 23.59
N ARG A 25 -0.03 37.87 24.69
CA ARG A 25 0.12 37.15 25.96
C ARG A 25 0.38 35.67 25.72
N GLY A 26 1.28 35.15 26.54
CA GLY A 26 1.88 33.83 26.46
C GLY A 26 0.87 32.70 26.27
N GLN A 27 1.35 31.72 25.50
CA GLN A 27 0.95 30.33 25.64
C GLN A 27 1.22 29.87 27.08
N GLU A 28 0.17 29.66 27.86
CA GLU A 28 0.09 28.96 29.15
C GLU A 28 -1.19 28.09 29.05
N ASP A 29 -1.27 26.80 29.35
CA ASP A 29 -0.44 25.83 30.06
C ASP A 29 -0.71 24.43 29.46
N GLN A 30 0.33 23.60 29.31
CA GLN A 30 0.20 22.21 28.85
C GLN A 30 -0.35 21.34 29.99
N GLY A 31 -1.68 21.41 30.13
CA GLY A 31 -2.42 20.60 31.11
C GLY A 31 -2.62 21.33 32.44
N GLY A 32 -3.26 22.51 32.40
CA GLY A 32 -3.60 23.31 33.58
C GLY A 32 -4.40 22.61 34.68
N SER A 33 -5.01 23.39 35.58
CA SER A 33 -5.75 22.91 36.76
C SER A 33 -6.65 21.70 36.49
N CYS A 34 -7.23 21.62 35.29
CA CYS A 34 -7.99 20.50 34.75
C CYS A 34 -7.23 19.16 34.76
N LEU A 35 -6.03 19.08 34.15
CA LEU A 35 -5.26 17.83 34.04
C LEU A 35 -4.73 17.38 35.40
N ALA A 36 -4.26 18.34 36.22
CA ALA A 36 -3.77 18.06 37.56
C ALA A 36 -4.87 17.48 38.46
N CYS A 37 -6.04 18.13 38.49
CA CYS A 37 -7.18 17.67 39.27
C CYS A 37 -7.74 16.35 38.72
N HIS A 38 -8.08 16.29 37.43
CA HIS A 38 -8.69 15.09 36.85
C HIS A 38 -7.74 13.89 36.81
N GLY A 39 -6.45 14.10 36.54
CA GLY A 39 -5.47 13.02 36.48
C GLY A 39 -5.27 12.29 37.83
N ALA A 40 -5.49 13.01 38.94
CA ALA A 40 -5.42 12.49 40.29
C ALA A 40 -6.73 11.83 40.78
N LEU A 41 -7.83 11.93 40.02
CA LEU A 41 -9.10 11.34 40.42
C LEU A 41 -9.04 9.80 40.37
N PRO A 42 -9.55 9.11 41.41
CA PRO A 42 -9.67 7.66 41.43
C PRO A 42 -10.83 7.14 40.55
N ASP A 43 -11.79 8.01 40.19
CA ASP A 43 -12.84 7.63 39.23
C ASP A 43 -12.24 7.58 37.82
N GLU A 44 -12.01 6.36 37.33
CA GLU A 44 -11.46 6.10 36.00
C GLU A 44 -12.26 6.78 34.87
N ARG A 45 -13.57 6.99 35.03
CA ARG A 45 -14.37 7.68 34.00
C ARG A 45 -13.93 9.12 33.76
N LEU A 46 -13.28 9.72 34.75
CA LEU A 46 -12.78 11.10 34.73
C LEU A 46 -11.24 11.15 34.70
N GLY A 47 -10.58 10.20 35.38
CA GLY A 47 -9.13 10.16 35.49
C GLY A 47 -8.40 9.57 34.29
N THR A 48 -8.92 8.51 33.67
CA THR A 48 -8.27 7.91 32.50
C THR A 48 -8.16 8.90 31.32
N PRO A 49 -9.23 9.65 30.95
CA PRO A 49 -9.13 10.65 29.87
C PRO A 49 -8.03 11.69 30.11
N ALA A 50 -7.91 12.18 31.33
CA ALA A 50 -6.88 13.14 31.71
C ALA A 50 -5.47 12.53 31.56
N ARG A 51 -5.25 11.31 32.08
CA ARG A 51 -3.93 10.65 31.97
C ARG A 51 -3.53 10.30 30.54
N LEU A 52 -4.48 10.05 29.64
CA LEU A 52 -4.22 9.73 28.24
C LEU A 52 -3.97 10.99 27.38
N PHE A 53 -4.59 12.11 27.75
CA PHE A 53 -4.59 13.34 26.95
C PHE A 53 -3.21 13.87 26.53
N PRO A 54 -2.12 13.75 27.33
CA PRO A 54 -0.78 14.13 26.88
C PRO A 54 -0.32 13.42 25.59
N THR A 55 -0.89 12.27 25.27
CA THR A 55 -0.58 11.54 24.02
C THR A 55 -1.40 12.00 22.81
N ASP A 56 -2.44 12.80 23.03
CA ASP A 56 -3.32 13.31 21.97
C ASP A 56 -2.59 14.33 21.09
N ILE A 57 -2.82 14.26 19.78
CA ILE A 57 -2.23 15.21 18.83
C ILE A 57 -2.62 16.65 19.14
N HIS A 58 -3.81 16.91 19.71
CA HIS A 58 -4.22 18.26 20.08
C HIS A 58 -3.40 18.80 21.25
N ALA A 59 -3.09 17.97 22.26
CA ALA A 59 -2.21 18.35 23.36
C ALA A 59 -0.81 18.69 22.84
N GLN A 60 -0.27 17.87 21.94
CA GLN A 60 1.03 18.11 21.29
C GLN A 60 1.05 19.39 20.44
N ARG A 61 -0.11 19.90 20.02
CA ARG A 61 -0.26 21.18 19.30
C ARG A 61 -0.67 22.35 20.21
N GLY A 62 -0.60 22.16 21.53
CA GLY A 62 -0.82 23.20 22.53
C GLY A 62 -2.29 23.46 22.87
N PHE A 63 -3.21 22.56 22.51
CA PHE A 63 -4.61 22.67 22.92
C PHE A 63 -4.82 22.02 24.29
N GLY A 64 -5.43 22.76 25.21
CA GLY A 64 -5.85 22.26 26.53
C GLY A 64 -7.29 21.74 26.55
N CYS A 65 -7.74 21.27 27.71
CA CYS A 65 -9.06 20.65 27.91
C CYS A 65 -10.22 21.56 27.48
N VAL A 66 -10.11 22.86 27.78
CA VAL A 66 -11.14 23.87 27.49
C VAL A 66 -11.37 24.09 25.99
N ALA A 67 -10.42 23.70 25.13
CA ALA A 67 -10.59 23.80 23.68
C ALA A 67 -11.74 22.92 23.17
N CYS A 68 -11.99 21.79 23.85
CA CYS A 68 -13.04 20.83 23.48
C CYS A 68 -14.21 20.82 24.47
N HIS A 69 -13.92 20.98 25.75
CA HIS A 69 -14.90 20.89 26.83
C HIS A 69 -15.46 22.24 27.27
N GLY A 70 -14.90 23.37 26.80
CA GLY A 70 -15.24 24.70 27.30
C GLY A 70 -14.84 24.89 28.77
N GLY A 71 -15.40 25.90 29.43
CA GLY A 71 -15.05 26.26 30.80
C GLY A 71 -13.86 27.21 30.88
N ASP A 72 -13.30 27.35 32.07
CA ASP A 72 -12.23 28.31 32.39
C ASP A 72 -11.01 27.61 32.99
N ALA A 73 -9.93 27.52 32.22
CA ALA A 73 -8.69 26.86 32.64
C ALA A 73 -7.90 27.66 33.68
N SER A 74 -8.25 28.94 33.90
CA SER A 74 -7.59 29.79 34.89
C SER A 74 -8.20 29.68 36.29
N ALA A 75 -9.33 28.99 36.42
CA ALA A 75 -9.96 28.71 37.70
C ALA A 75 -9.44 27.41 38.32
N ASP A 76 -9.29 27.42 39.65
CA ASP A 76 -8.67 26.33 40.41
C ASP A 76 -9.68 25.34 41.01
N GLY A 77 -10.97 25.71 41.08
CA GLY A 77 -12.03 24.89 41.63
C GLY A 77 -13.10 24.46 40.63
N PHE A 78 -14.19 23.91 41.16
CA PHE A 78 -15.32 23.42 40.37
C PHE A 78 -16.00 24.51 39.53
N GLU A 79 -15.81 25.78 39.89
CA GLU A 79 -16.27 26.93 39.13
C GLU A 79 -15.70 26.98 37.70
N ALA A 80 -14.55 26.35 37.46
CA ALA A 80 -13.98 26.13 36.11
C ALA A 80 -14.96 25.42 35.16
N MET A 81 -15.85 24.59 35.71
CA MET A 81 -16.82 23.75 35.00
C MET A 81 -18.25 24.30 35.07
N GLU A 82 -18.45 25.55 35.44
CA GLU A 82 -19.78 26.16 35.45
C GLU A 82 -20.33 26.34 34.01
N PRO A 83 -21.61 26.04 33.76
CA PRO A 83 -22.24 26.33 32.47
C PRO A 83 -22.15 27.82 32.09
N ALA A 84 -22.17 28.72 33.08
CA ALA A 84 -22.00 30.16 32.89
C ALA A 84 -20.64 30.54 32.27
N ARG A 85 -19.62 29.69 32.45
CA ARG A 85 -18.28 29.83 31.83
C ARG A 85 -18.14 29.02 30.55
N GLY A 86 -19.26 28.59 29.97
CA GLY A 86 -19.30 27.87 28.70
C GLY A 86 -18.84 26.42 28.78
N PHE A 87 -18.88 25.80 29.97
CA PHE A 87 -18.54 24.39 30.12
C PHE A 87 -19.58 23.49 29.44
N LEU A 88 -19.12 22.58 28.59
CA LEU A 88 -19.92 21.69 27.76
C LEU A 88 -20.08 20.28 28.35
N GLY A 89 -19.34 19.96 29.43
CA GLY A 89 -19.30 18.60 29.95
C GLY A 89 -18.66 17.64 28.94
N ARG A 90 -19.25 16.45 28.73
CA ARG A 90 -18.79 15.49 27.70
C ARG A 90 -19.58 15.70 26.41
N PRO A 91 -18.97 16.25 25.34
CA PRO A 91 -19.66 16.43 24.06
C PRO A 91 -20.13 15.10 23.47
N ARG A 92 -21.38 15.06 22.99
CA ARG A 92 -22.00 13.86 22.39
C ARG A 92 -22.91 14.24 21.23
N GLY A 93 -23.18 13.27 20.35
CA GLY A 93 -24.11 13.44 19.23
C GLY A 93 -23.76 14.65 18.39
N ARG A 94 -24.75 15.53 18.17
CA ARG A 94 -24.60 16.73 17.32
C ARG A 94 -23.54 17.72 17.83
N MET A 95 -23.37 17.83 19.15
CA MET A 95 -22.41 18.75 19.75
C MET A 95 -20.96 18.45 19.33
N LEU A 96 -20.64 17.19 19.01
CA LEU A 96 -19.30 16.82 18.53
C LEU A 96 -18.99 17.45 17.16
N LEU A 97 -20.00 17.63 16.30
CA LEU A 97 -19.79 18.27 15.00
C LEU A 97 -19.39 19.74 15.18
N ASP A 98 -19.99 20.42 16.16
CA ASP A 98 -19.70 21.83 16.43
C ASP A 98 -18.33 21.99 17.09
N VAL A 99 -18.00 21.14 18.08
CA VAL A 99 -16.71 21.15 18.78
C VAL A 99 -15.56 20.86 17.81
N CYS A 100 -15.63 19.77 17.04
CA CYS A 100 -14.59 19.43 16.08
C CYS A 100 -14.56 20.43 14.92
N GLY A 101 -15.73 20.80 14.40
CA GLY A 101 -15.87 21.68 13.23
C GLY A 101 -15.41 23.11 13.45
N ARG A 102 -15.42 23.61 14.68
CA ARG A 102 -14.87 24.94 15.01
C ARG A 102 -13.44 25.13 14.50
N CYS A 103 -12.63 24.06 14.51
CA CYS A 103 -11.27 24.07 13.99
C CYS A 103 -11.15 23.31 12.66
N HIS A 104 -11.68 22.09 12.60
CA HIS A 104 -11.58 21.19 11.44
C HIS A 104 -12.55 21.53 10.30
N SER A 105 -13.23 22.67 10.37
CA SER A 105 -13.95 23.27 9.24
C SER A 105 -13.48 24.69 8.91
N SER A 106 -12.36 25.12 9.49
CA SER A 106 -11.78 26.45 9.27
C SER A 106 -10.42 26.35 8.59
N ALA A 107 -10.35 26.79 7.33
CA ALA A 107 -9.09 26.89 6.59
C ALA A 107 -8.10 27.87 7.25
N GLU A 108 -8.60 28.89 7.95
CA GLU A 108 -7.74 29.81 8.70
C GLU A 108 -7.03 29.10 9.85
N VAL A 109 -7.79 28.35 10.66
CA VAL A 109 -7.24 27.60 11.80
C VAL A 109 -6.31 26.50 11.29
N MET A 110 -6.75 25.69 10.32
CA MET A 110 -5.94 24.56 9.87
C MET A 110 -4.66 24.98 9.16
N ARG A 111 -4.63 26.11 8.43
CA ARG A 111 -3.37 26.64 7.88
C ARG A 111 -2.31 26.96 8.94
N ARG A 112 -2.70 27.29 10.17
CA ARG A 112 -1.75 27.55 11.26
C ARG A 112 -1.18 26.27 11.86
N TYR A 113 -2.02 25.25 12.02
CA TYR A 113 -1.64 24.03 12.77
C TYR A 113 -1.29 22.84 11.86
N ASN A 114 -2.04 22.61 10.79
CA ASN A 114 -1.78 21.56 9.81
C ASN A 114 -2.28 21.98 8.42
N PRO A 115 -1.48 22.75 7.65
CA PRO A 115 -1.88 23.27 6.35
C PRO A 115 -2.24 22.19 5.32
N GLY A 116 -1.72 20.96 5.50
CA GLY A 116 -2.04 19.82 4.63
C GLY A 116 -3.37 19.15 4.94
N LEU A 117 -4.03 19.49 6.06
CA LEU A 117 -5.32 18.93 6.39
C LEU A 117 -6.43 19.68 5.65
N ARG A 118 -7.35 18.92 5.04
CA ARG A 118 -8.59 19.48 4.47
C ARG A 118 -9.49 20.06 5.58
N VAL A 119 -10.53 20.78 5.19
CA VAL A 119 -11.48 21.42 6.12
C VAL A 119 -12.94 21.16 5.78
N ASP A 120 -13.19 20.17 4.93
CA ASP A 120 -14.53 19.78 4.50
C ASP A 120 -15.03 18.51 5.18
N GLN A 121 -14.28 17.94 6.14
CA GLN A 121 -14.62 16.69 6.81
C GLN A 121 -15.99 16.73 7.50
N VAL A 122 -16.37 17.88 8.10
CA VAL A 122 -17.69 18.02 8.72
C VAL A 122 -18.79 18.09 7.67
N THR A 123 -18.53 18.75 6.53
CA THR A 123 -19.46 18.80 5.40
C THR A 123 -19.65 17.41 4.80
N GLU A 124 -18.56 16.66 4.61
CA GLU A 124 -18.60 15.27 4.19
C GLU A 124 -19.38 14.41 5.20
N TYR A 125 -19.10 14.53 6.50
CA TYR A 125 -19.83 13.82 7.55
C TYR A 125 -21.33 14.08 7.50
N ARG A 126 -21.74 15.34 7.34
CA ARG A 126 -23.17 15.70 7.20
C ARG A 126 -23.83 15.02 6.01
N SER A 127 -23.08 14.77 4.93
CA SER A 127 -23.58 14.05 3.76
C SER A 127 -23.67 12.54 3.96
N SER A 128 -22.88 11.96 4.88
CA SER A 128 -22.81 10.51 5.14
C SER A 128 -24.12 9.94 5.70
N VAL A 129 -24.34 8.64 5.53
CA VAL A 129 -25.48 7.94 6.14
C VAL A 129 -25.46 8.06 7.67
N HIS A 130 -24.28 8.04 8.30
CA HIS A 130 -24.13 8.27 9.74
C HIS A 130 -24.59 9.68 10.12
N GLY A 131 -24.10 10.71 9.42
CA GLY A 131 -24.47 12.10 9.69
C GLY A 131 -25.94 12.41 9.39
N GLN A 132 -26.49 11.90 8.29
CA GLN A 132 -27.90 12.04 7.95
C GLN A 132 -28.79 11.44 9.05
N ARG A 133 -28.49 10.24 9.54
CA ARG A 133 -29.26 9.63 10.63
C ARG A 133 -29.14 10.40 11.94
N LEU A 134 -27.95 10.90 12.29
CA LEU A 134 -27.77 11.72 13.48
C LEU A 134 -28.55 13.05 13.39
N LEU A 135 -28.49 13.73 12.24
CA LEU A 135 -29.01 15.08 12.04
C LEU A 135 -30.50 15.13 11.70
N GLN A 136 -31.01 14.10 11.01
CA GLN A 136 -32.41 14.06 10.57
C GLN A 136 -33.25 13.18 11.51
N ALA A 137 -32.77 11.97 11.82
CA ALA A 137 -33.50 11.02 12.65
C ALA A 137 -33.17 11.14 14.16
N GLY A 138 -32.16 11.93 14.53
CA GLY A 138 -31.73 12.03 15.94
C GLY A 138 -31.10 10.74 16.48
N ASP A 139 -30.68 9.84 15.59
CA ASP A 139 -30.11 8.56 15.96
C ASP A 139 -28.72 8.76 16.57
N THR A 140 -28.60 8.52 17.87
CA THR A 140 -27.33 8.66 18.61
C THR A 140 -26.50 7.38 18.63
N LEU A 141 -27.00 6.28 18.05
CA LEU A 141 -26.30 5.00 17.95
C LEU A 141 -25.43 4.90 16.70
N VAL A 142 -25.48 5.87 15.79
CA VAL A 142 -24.57 5.95 14.63
C VAL A 142 -23.19 6.47 15.01
N ALA A 143 -22.20 6.21 14.15
CA ALA A 143 -20.84 6.69 14.38
C ALA A 143 -20.76 8.22 14.27
N THR A 144 -19.96 8.84 15.13
CA THR A 144 -19.59 10.27 15.10
C THR A 144 -18.07 10.41 14.98
N CYS A 145 -17.55 11.64 14.97
CA CYS A 145 -16.11 11.91 14.92
C CYS A 145 -15.35 11.11 15.99
N SER A 146 -15.89 11.04 17.21
CA SER A 146 -15.27 10.32 18.33
C SER A 146 -15.34 8.79 18.24
N SER A 147 -16.15 8.25 17.32
CA SER A 147 -16.25 6.79 17.12
C SER A 147 -15.04 6.23 16.38
N CYS A 148 -14.42 7.03 15.51
CA CYS A 148 -13.23 6.64 14.74
C CYS A 148 -11.98 7.33 15.28
N HIS A 149 -12.09 8.57 15.75
CA HIS A 149 -11.00 9.29 16.42
C HIS A 149 -11.19 9.21 17.93
N HIS A 150 -10.55 8.25 18.57
CA HIS A 150 -10.67 8.01 20.02
C HIS A 150 -10.27 9.27 20.81
N PRO A 151 -11.23 9.95 21.49
CA PRO A 151 -10.95 11.18 22.21
C PRO A 151 -9.90 10.96 23.30
N HIS A 152 -9.17 12.03 23.61
CA HIS A 152 -8.11 12.04 24.63
C HIS A 152 -6.88 11.19 24.29
N GLN A 153 -6.84 10.61 23.09
CA GLN A 153 -5.69 9.90 22.53
C GLN A 153 -5.76 9.89 20.99
N ILE A 154 -6.28 10.98 20.41
CA ILE A 154 -6.40 11.12 18.95
C ILE A 154 -4.99 11.17 18.35
N ARG A 155 -4.74 10.34 17.35
CA ARG A 155 -3.45 10.19 16.68
C ARG A 155 -3.59 10.39 15.17
N PRO A 156 -2.55 10.92 14.49
CA PRO A 156 -2.57 11.06 13.03
C PRO A 156 -2.68 9.68 12.36
N PRO A 157 -3.25 9.57 11.14
CA PRO A 157 -3.37 8.29 10.43
C PRO A 157 -2.05 7.59 10.13
N SER A 158 -0.93 8.32 10.15
CA SER A 158 0.42 7.78 9.96
C SER A 158 0.99 7.10 11.21
N ASP A 159 0.36 7.28 12.38
CA ASP A 159 0.77 6.62 13.62
C ASP A 159 0.14 5.21 13.68
N PRO A 160 0.93 4.12 13.80
CA PRO A 160 0.43 2.75 13.90
C PRO A 160 -0.53 2.51 15.08
N GLN A 161 -0.49 3.34 16.13
CA GLN A 161 -1.41 3.27 17.26
C GLN A 161 -2.74 4.01 17.00
N SER A 162 -2.88 4.71 15.88
CA SER A 162 -4.11 5.39 15.50
C SER A 162 -5.18 4.41 15.06
N SER A 163 -6.40 4.56 15.54
CA SER A 163 -7.56 3.77 15.09
C SER A 163 -7.93 4.00 13.62
N VAL A 164 -7.46 5.10 13.03
CA VAL A 164 -7.63 5.40 11.60
C VAL A 164 -6.37 5.11 10.79
N HIS A 165 -5.37 4.44 11.37
CA HIS A 165 -4.26 3.88 10.60
C HIS A 165 -4.77 2.75 9.69
N PRO A 166 -4.30 2.58 8.44
CA PRO A 166 -4.84 1.59 7.50
C PRO A 166 -4.93 0.16 8.08
N LEU A 167 -3.92 -0.27 8.86
CA LEU A 167 -3.94 -1.58 9.54
C LEU A 167 -5.06 -1.73 10.59
N ASN A 168 -5.55 -0.63 11.15
CA ASN A 168 -6.53 -0.61 12.23
C ASN A 168 -7.95 -0.28 11.75
N VAL A 169 -8.11 0.36 10.58
CA VAL A 169 -9.41 0.72 10.00
C VAL A 169 -10.41 -0.45 9.99
N PRO A 170 -10.03 -1.67 9.55
CA PRO A 170 -10.98 -2.79 9.53
C PRO A 170 -11.55 -3.12 10.91
N ALA A 171 -10.72 -3.07 11.95
CA ALA A 171 -11.15 -3.27 13.33
C ALA A 171 -12.03 -2.12 13.82
N THR A 172 -11.68 -0.87 13.47
CA THR A 172 -12.45 0.33 13.82
C THR A 172 -13.88 0.29 13.24
N CYS A 173 -14.03 -0.06 11.97
CA CYS A 173 -15.34 -0.25 11.35
C CYS A 173 -16.05 -1.47 11.96
N GLY A 174 -15.31 -2.56 12.14
CA GLY A 174 -15.79 -3.83 12.69
C GLY A 174 -16.37 -3.73 14.09
N ALA A 175 -15.88 -2.82 14.93
CA ALA A 175 -16.40 -2.59 16.28
C ALA A 175 -17.91 -2.27 16.30
N CYS A 176 -18.45 -1.76 15.19
CA CYS A 176 -19.89 -1.56 15.02
C CYS A 176 -20.48 -2.49 13.96
N HIS A 177 -19.82 -2.63 12.81
CA HIS A 177 -20.37 -3.36 11.65
C HIS A 177 -20.27 -4.88 11.77
N ALA A 178 -19.49 -5.42 12.71
CA ALA A 178 -19.50 -6.85 13.03
C ALA A 178 -20.42 -7.20 14.22
N ASP A 179 -21.04 -6.21 14.87
CA ASP A 179 -21.93 -6.41 16.02
C ASP A 179 -23.37 -6.68 15.55
N THR A 180 -23.83 -7.92 15.75
CA THR A 180 -25.17 -8.39 15.35
C THR A 180 -26.30 -7.66 16.07
N ALA A 181 -26.14 -7.36 17.35
CA ALA A 181 -27.17 -6.68 18.14
C ALA A 181 -27.31 -5.22 17.70
N ARG A 182 -26.19 -4.56 17.39
CA ARG A 182 -26.19 -3.17 16.92
C ARG A 182 -26.69 -3.06 15.48
N MET A 183 -26.16 -3.86 14.55
CA MET A 183 -26.52 -3.80 13.13
C MET A 183 -27.88 -4.40 12.81
N GLY A 184 -28.38 -5.34 13.64
CA GLY A 184 -29.71 -5.90 13.49
C GLY A 184 -30.82 -4.83 13.50
N ARG A 185 -30.63 -3.74 14.25
CA ARG A 185 -31.55 -2.58 14.27
C ARG A 185 -31.65 -1.86 12.93
N TYR A 186 -30.65 -2.02 12.08
CA TYR A 186 -30.55 -1.34 10.79
C TYR A 186 -30.76 -2.28 9.61
N GLY A 187 -30.92 -3.59 9.84
CA GLY A 187 -31.00 -4.59 8.78
C GLY A 187 -29.69 -4.73 7.99
N ILE A 188 -28.56 -4.35 8.57
CA ILE A 188 -27.24 -4.43 7.93
C ILE A 188 -26.63 -5.80 8.28
N PRO A 189 -26.17 -6.60 7.30
CA PRO A 189 -25.47 -7.85 7.59
C PRO A 189 -24.19 -7.58 8.39
N THR A 190 -23.61 -8.55 9.10
CA THR A 190 -22.42 -8.33 9.94
C THR A 190 -21.20 -9.15 9.54
N ASP A 191 -21.22 -9.73 8.35
CA ASP A 191 -20.17 -10.61 7.85
C ASP A 191 -19.10 -9.87 7.03
N GLN A 192 -19.19 -8.55 6.85
CA GLN A 192 -18.30 -7.78 5.99
C GLN A 192 -16.86 -7.81 6.46
N LEU A 193 -16.61 -7.69 7.78
CA LEU A 193 -15.25 -7.76 8.31
C LEU A 193 -14.62 -9.13 8.01
N ARG A 194 -15.37 -10.21 8.25
CA ARG A 194 -14.91 -11.57 7.97
C ARG A 194 -14.64 -11.77 6.47
N LYS A 195 -15.51 -11.26 5.60
CA LYS A 195 -15.31 -11.29 4.14
C LYS A 195 -14.10 -10.48 3.71
N TYR A 196 -13.92 -9.28 4.26
CA TYR A 196 -12.76 -8.44 4.00
C TYR A 196 -11.46 -9.13 4.38
N GLN A 197 -11.42 -9.80 5.53
CA GLN A 197 -10.26 -10.60 5.97
C GLN A 197 -9.90 -11.77 5.04
N GLN A 198 -10.81 -12.17 4.15
CA GLN A 198 -10.58 -13.21 3.13
C GLN A 198 -10.19 -12.61 1.78
N SER A 199 -10.21 -11.30 1.64
CA SER A 199 -9.97 -10.60 0.37
C SER A 199 -8.48 -10.44 0.05
N ILE A 200 -8.20 -10.22 -1.23
CA ILE A 200 -6.87 -9.84 -1.71
C ILE A 200 -6.37 -8.55 -1.04
N HIS A 201 -7.23 -7.55 -0.87
CA HIS A 201 -6.83 -6.27 -0.28
C HIS A 201 -6.42 -6.42 1.19
N TRP A 202 -7.08 -7.28 1.97
CA TRP A 202 -6.62 -7.61 3.31
C TRP A 202 -5.27 -8.31 3.31
N ARG A 203 -5.04 -9.27 2.39
CA ARG A 203 -3.72 -9.93 2.27
C ARG A 203 -2.62 -8.90 2.01
N MET A 204 -2.84 -7.99 1.06
CA MET A 204 -1.88 -6.93 0.74
C MET A 204 -1.58 -6.02 1.95
N VAL A 205 -2.63 -5.51 2.61
CA VAL A 205 -2.47 -4.59 3.76
C VAL A 205 -1.86 -5.29 4.98
N SER A 206 -2.41 -6.44 5.39
CA SER A 206 -2.13 -7.03 6.69
C SER A 206 -1.05 -8.11 6.69
N VAL A 207 -0.82 -8.78 5.56
CA VAL A 207 0.20 -9.84 5.45
C VAL A 207 1.45 -9.31 4.75
N GLU A 208 1.27 -8.60 3.63
CA GLU A 208 2.39 -8.09 2.82
C GLU A 208 2.88 -6.72 3.31
N GLY A 209 2.06 -6.00 4.10
CA GLY A 209 2.40 -4.68 4.63
C GLY A 209 2.27 -3.56 3.61
N ASP A 210 1.58 -3.80 2.50
CA ASP A 210 1.34 -2.80 1.46
C ASP A 210 0.17 -1.89 1.87
N LEU A 211 0.50 -0.74 2.48
CA LEU A 211 -0.47 0.26 2.91
C LEU A 211 -1.14 1.01 1.75
N SER A 212 -0.72 0.79 0.50
CA SER A 212 -1.40 1.35 -0.67
C SER A 212 -2.63 0.55 -1.08
N ALA A 213 -2.76 -0.69 -0.60
CA ALA A 213 -3.95 -1.50 -0.82
C ALA A 213 -5.14 -0.94 -0.02
N PRO A 214 -6.35 -0.91 -0.63
CA PRO A 214 -7.49 -0.20 -0.06
C PRO A 214 -8.14 -0.98 1.09
N THR A 215 -8.60 -0.24 2.09
CA THR A 215 -9.36 -0.69 3.25
C THR A 215 -10.81 -0.18 3.20
N CYS A 216 -11.57 -0.32 4.29
CA CYS A 216 -13.02 -0.08 4.29
C CYS A 216 -13.41 1.34 3.83
N ASN A 217 -12.71 2.35 4.34
CA ASN A 217 -12.91 3.77 4.04
C ASN A 217 -12.45 4.17 2.63
N ASP A 218 -11.58 3.40 1.97
CA ASP A 218 -11.16 3.70 0.60
C ASP A 218 -12.28 3.44 -0.41
N CYS A 219 -13.16 2.47 -0.10
CA CYS A 219 -14.38 2.22 -0.88
C CYS A 219 -15.59 3.01 -0.38
N HIS A 220 -15.79 3.09 0.94
CA HIS A 220 -16.97 3.71 1.54
C HIS A 220 -16.84 5.22 1.82
N GLY A 221 -15.63 5.77 1.73
CA GLY A 221 -15.30 7.13 2.13
C GLY A 221 -14.82 7.23 3.59
N ASN A 222 -14.06 8.28 3.88
CA ASN A 222 -13.54 8.57 5.22
C ASN A 222 -14.59 9.25 6.10
N HIS A 223 -15.05 10.42 5.66
CA HIS A 223 -16.07 11.20 6.36
C HIS A 223 -17.39 11.26 5.56
N GLY A 224 -17.42 10.93 4.26
CA GLY A 224 -18.59 11.04 3.38
C GLY A 224 -19.49 9.81 3.26
N ALA A 225 -20.56 9.90 2.45
CA ALA A 225 -21.49 8.78 2.15
C ALA A 225 -20.97 7.80 1.09
N ALA A 226 -19.98 8.21 0.31
CA ALA A 226 -19.23 7.47 -0.70
C ALA A 226 -18.17 8.44 -1.26
N PRO A 227 -17.10 7.95 -1.93
CA PRO A 227 -16.17 8.84 -2.65
C PRO A 227 -16.92 9.75 -3.65
N PRO A 228 -16.51 11.02 -3.84
CA PRO A 228 -17.13 11.89 -4.83
C PRO A 228 -17.12 11.27 -6.23
N GLY A 229 -18.23 11.40 -6.97
CA GLY A 229 -18.30 10.98 -8.38
C GLY A 229 -18.62 9.51 -8.63
N VAL A 230 -18.94 8.71 -7.60
CA VAL A 230 -19.48 7.35 -7.77
C VAL A 230 -20.94 7.27 -7.35
N ASN A 231 -21.80 6.77 -8.25
CA ASN A 231 -23.23 6.60 -7.97
C ASN A 231 -23.51 5.42 -7.02
N TRP A 232 -22.53 4.53 -6.83
CA TRP A 232 -22.63 3.35 -5.99
C TRP A 232 -21.23 2.86 -5.58
N VAL A 233 -21.07 2.36 -4.34
CA VAL A 233 -19.76 2.05 -3.73
C VAL A 233 -18.91 1.10 -4.56
N GLY A 234 -19.40 -0.03 -5.03
CA GLY A 234 -18.55 -0.93 -5.83
C GLY A 234 -18.40 -0.54 -7.32
N ASN A 235 -18.66 0.72 -7.67
CA ASN A 235 -18.06 1.34 -8.87
C ASN A 235 -16.71 2.02 -8.56
N VAL A 236 -16.29 2.10 -7.28
CA VAL A 236 -15.02 2.73 -6.86
C VAL A 236 -13.78 2.00 -7.35
N CYS A 237 -13.89 0.72 -7.75
CA CYS A 237 -12.76 -0.09 -8.20
C CYS A 237 -11.95 0.59 -9.30
N GLY A 238 -12.62 1.31 -10.22
CA GLY A 238 -12.00 2.00 -11.34
C GLY A 238 -11.17 3.23 -10.98
N GLN A 239 -11.24 3.72 -9.74
CA GLN A 239 -10.38 4.83 -9.28
C GLN A 239 -8.91 4.41 -9.19
N CYS A 240 -8.66 3.13 -8.86
CA CYS A 240 -7.32 2.54 -8.84
C CYS A 240 -7.09 1.62 -10.05
N HIS A 241 -8.08 0.81 -10.42
CA HIS A 241 -8.00 -0.11 -11.57
C HIS A 241 -8.50 0.53 -12.88
N ALA A 242 -8.02 1.73 -13.19
CA ALA A 242 -8.50 2.55 -14.30
C ALA A 242 -8.43 1.82 -15.65
N THR A 243 -7.31 1.18 -15.96
CA THR A 243 -7.12 0.45 -17.23
C THR A 243 -8.11 -0.69 -17.39
N MET A 244 -8.42 -1.42 -16.32
CA MET A 244 -9.39 -2.51 -16.32
C MET A 244 -10.80 -1.96 -16.49
N ALA A 245 -11.12 -0.88 -15.76
CA ALA A 245 -12.42 -0.20 -15.86
C ALA A 245 -12.66 0.36 -17.27
N ASP A 246 -11.64 0.93 -17.91
CA ASP A 246 -11.75 1.47 -19.27
C ASP A 246 -12.03 0.37 -20.30
N LYS A 247 -11.34 -0.77 -20.21
CA LYS A 247 -11.63 -1.93 -21.07
C LYS A 247 -13.01 -2.51 -20.80
N PHE A 248 -13.40 -2.59 -19.52
CA PHE A 248 -14.71 -3.08 -19.11
C PHE A 248 -15.85 -2.21 -19.67
N ARG A 249 -15.70 -0.89 -19.64
CA ARG A 249 -16.73 0.08 -20.08
C ARG A 249 -17.18 -0.13 -21.52
N GLY A 250 -16.28 -0.60 -22.39
CA GLY A 250 -16.60 -0.91 -23.80
C GLY A 250 -17.33 -2.25 -24.02
N SER A 251 -17.51 -3.06 -22.97
CA SER A 251 -18.06 -4.40 -23.08
C SER A 251 -19.59 -4.45 -23.02
N ARG A 252 -20.16 -5.55 -23.53
CA ARG A 252 -21.59 -5.86 -23.35
C ARG A 252 -21.96 -6.07 -21.88
N HIS A 253 -21.06 -6.63 -21.07
CA HIS A 253 -21.27 -6.81 -19.64
C HIS A 253 -21.49 -5.47 -18.93
N SER A 254 -20.70 -4.44 -19.24
CA SER A 254 -20.87 -3.12 -18.64
C SER A 254 -22.26 -2.53 -18.92
N GLN A 255 -22.76 -2.68 -20.15
CA GLN A 255 -24.08 -2.18 -20.53
C GLN A 255 -25.18 -2.96 -19.81
N THR A 256 -25.11 -4.30 -19.84
CA THR A 256 -26.09 -5.18 -19.19
C THR A 256 -26.16 -4.96 -17.68
N PHE A 257 -25.02 -4.90 -17.01
CA PHE A 257 -24.98 -4.71 -15.56
C PHE A 257 -25.44 -3.32 -15.13
N ALA A 258 -25.13 -2.29 -15.92
CA ALA A 258 -25.69 -0.96 -15.70
C ALA A 258 -27.23 -0.95 -15.82
N MET A 259 -27.79 -1.63 -16.83
CA MET A 259 -29.25 -1.75 -16.98
C MET A 259 -29.92 -2.51 -15.83
N LEU A 260 -29.26 -3.54 -15.30
CA LEU A 260 -29.75 -4.33 -14.16
C LEU A 260 -29.53 -3.63 -12.81
N GLY A 261 -28.84 -2.49 -12.78
CA GLY A 261 -28.47 -1.80 -11.54
C GLY A 261 -27.51 -2.60 -10.68
N VAL A 262 -26.76 -3.55 -11.26
CA VAL A 262 -25.84 -4.41 -10.52
C VAL A 262 -24.38 -3.94 -10.62
N PRO A 263 -23.59 -4.17 -9.57
CA PRO A 263 -22.16 -3.85 -9.51
C PRO A 263 -21.29 -4.58 -10.54
N GLY A 264 -20.90 -3.91 -11.63
CA GLY A 264 -20.23 -4.61 -12.75
C GLY A 264 -18.99 -5.41 -12.35
N CYS A 265 -18.03 -4.78 -11.66
CA CYS A 265 -16.78 -5.42 -11.23
C CYS A 265 -17.04 -6.54 -10.20
N ALA A 266 -17.93 -6.27 -9.25
CA ALA A 266 -18.17 -7.17 -8.12
C ALA A 266 -18.97 -8.42 -8.49
N VAL A 267 -19.67 -8.44 -9.63
CA VAL A 267 -20.32 -9.65 -10.15
C VAL A 267 -19.30 -10.78 -10.37
N CYS A 268 -18.08 -10.46 -10.77
CA CYS A 268 -17.02 -11.44 -11.01
C CYS A 268 -16.00 -11.50 -9.88
N HIS A 269 -15.64 -10.35 -9.30
CA HIS A 269 -14.53 -10.27 -8.34
C HIS A 269 -14.95 -10.29 -6.87
N GLY A 270 -16.25 -10.24 -6.56
CA GLY A 270 -16.72 -10.06 -5.18
C GLY A 270 -16.70 -8.58 -4.74
N ASN A 271 -17.20 -8.31 -3.53
CA ASN A 271 -17.28 -6.93 -3.01
C ASN A 271 -16.48 -6.71 -1.72
N HIS A 272 -16.84 -7.37 -0.62
CA HIS A 272 -16.07 -7.36 0.62
C HIS A 272 -15.08 -8.52 0.61
N ASP A 273 -15.42 -9.63 -0.04
CA ASP A 273 -14.61 -10.83 -0.26
C ASP A 273 -13.84 -10.78 -1.59
N ILE A 274 -13.26 -9.62 -1.93
CA ILE A 274 -12.62 -9.39 -3.24
C ILE A 274 -11.57 -10.46 -3.50
N HIS A 275 -11.78 -11.25 -4.56
CA HIS A 275 -10.92 -12.35 -4.92
C HIS A 275 -9.71 -11.90 -5.75
N ASP A 276 -8.60 -12.63 -5.61
CA ASP A 276 -7.41 -12.46 -6.44
C ASP A 276 -7.75 -12.77 -7.91
N ALA A 277 -7.36 -11.86 -8.82
CA ALA A 277 -7.64 -11.92 -10.25
C ALA A 277 -6.73 -12.93 -10.98
N THR A 278 -6.84 -14.19 -10.57
CA THR A 278 -6.07 -15.31 -11.13
C THR A 278 -6.67 -15.82 -12.43
N ILE A 279 -5.85 -16.53 -13.22
CA ILE A 279 -6.29 -17.15 -14.47
C ILE A 279 -7.36 -18.25 -14.25
N ALA A 280 -7.49 -18.77 -13.02
CA ALA A 280 -8.49 -19.76 -12.66
C ALA A 280 -9.92 -19.20 -12.77
N MET A 281 -10.09 -17.88 -12.67
CA MET A 281 -11.39 -17.22 -12.87
C MET A 281 -11.84 -17.27 -14.34
N LEU A 282 -10.93 -17.51 -15.27
CA LEU A 282 -11.17 -17.50 -16.71
C LEU A 282 -11.45 -18.91 -17.24
N GLY A 283 -12.43 -19.02 -18.14
CA GLY A 283 -12.81 -20.27 -18.80
C GLY A 283 -14.17 -20.78 -18.33
N LEU A 284 -14.35 -22.10 -18.37
CA LEU A 284 -15.58 -22.78 -17.96
C LEU A 284 -15.33 -23.90 -16.94
N ASP A 285 -14.09 -24.05 -16.49
CA ASP A 285 -13.69 -25.09 -15.54
C ASP A 285 -14.16 -24.75 -14.11
N SER A 286 -14.01 -25.71 -13.20
CA SER A 286 -14.32 -25.50 -11.78
C SER A 286 -13.53 -24.30 -11.21
N GLY A 287 -14.25 -23.31 -10.70
CA GLY A 287 -13.67 -22.06 -10.17
C GLY A 287 -13.69 -20.88 -11.15
N ALA A 288 -14.06 -21.11 -12.42
CA ALA A 288 -14.20 -20.02 -13.39
C ALA A 288 -15.51 -19.25 -13.16
N VAL A 289 -15.42 -17.92 -13.09
CA VAL A 289 -16.57 -17.06 -12.80
C VAL A 289 -17.49 -16.91 -14.01
N CYS A 290 -16.98 -17.15 -15.21
CA CYS A 290 -17.78 -17.12 -16.44
C CYS A 290 -18.82 -18.26 -16.45
N ALA A 291 -18.47 -19.42 -15.88
CA ALA A 291 -19.34 -20.61 -15.82
C ALA A 291 -20.62 -20.40 -15.00
N ASN A 292 -20.67 -19.35 -14.17
CA ASN A 292 -21.86 -19.00 -13.40
C ASN A 292 -23.02 -18.54 -14.30
N CYS A 293 -22.73 -18.06 -15.51
CA CYS A 293 -23.73 -17.53 -16.45
C CYS A 293 -23.61 -18.10 -17.86
N HIS A 294 -22.43 -18.60 -18.24
CA HIS A 294 -22.13 -19.12 -19.57
C HIS A 294 -21.86 -20.61 -19.56
N THR A 295 -22.22 -21.26 -20.65
CA THR A 295 -21.99 -22.67 -20.93
C THR A 295 -21.17 -22.83 -22.20
N ALA A 296 -20.62 -24.02 -22.44
CA ALA A 296 -19.90 -24.30 -23.68
C ALA A 296 -20.78 -24.20 -24.94
N ALA A 297 -22.11 -24.18 -24.79
CA ALA A 297 -23.06 -24.11 -25.89
C ALA A 297 -23.29 -22.67 -26.40
N ASP A 298 -22.98 -21.65 -25.61
CA ASP A 298 -23.19 -20.25 -26.01
C ASP A 298 -21.91 -19.53 -26.43
N ALA A 299 -22.11 -18.41 -27.13
CA ALA A 299 -21.01 -17.62 -27.67
C ALA A 299 -20.10 -17.05 -26.56
N GLY A 300 -20.65 -16.68 -25.40
CA GLY A 300 -19.87 -16.16 -24.29
C GLY A 300 -18.98 -17.22 -23.66
N GLY A 301 -19.48 -18.44 -23.49
CA GLY A 301 -18.67 -19.56 -23.02
C GLY A 301 -17.57 -19.96 -24.01
N THR A 302 -17.86 -19.90 -25.31
CA THR A 302 -16.84 -20.11 -26.36
C THR A 302 -15.73 -19.07 -26.28
N VAL A 303 -16.08 -17.80 -26.08
CA VAL A 303 -15.11 -16.70 -25.91
C VAL A 303 -14.30 -16.87 -24.62
N ALA A 304 -14.95 -17.22 -23.50
CA ALA A 304 -14.27 -17.47 -22.22
C ALA A 304 -13.23 -18.60 -22.32
N ALA A 305 -13.63 -19.75 -22.88
CA ALA A 305 -12.73 -20.88 -23.10
C ALA A 305 -11.59 -20.52 -24.09
N GLY A 306 -11.89 -19.73 -25.13
CA GLY A 306 -10.90 -19.23 -26.07
C GLY A 306 -9.86 -18.32 -25.42
N MET A 307 -10.30 -17.36 -24.61
CA MET A 307 -9.41 -16.48 -23.84
C MET A 307 -8.54 -17.30 -22.88
N ARG A 308 -9.11 -18.29 -22.18
CA ARG A 308 -8.36 -19.16 -21.27
C ARG A 308 -7.22 -19.88 -21.98
N ARG A 309 -7.50 -20.54 -23.11
CA ARG A 309 -6.47 -21.23 -23.90
C ARG A 309 -5.36 -20.29 -24.39
N LEU A 310 -5.70 -19.08 -24.81
CA LEU A 310 -4.72 -18.09 -25.25
C LEU A 310 -3.79 -17.68 -24.09
N ILE A 311 -4.36 -17.34 -22.93
CA ILE A 311 -3.57 -16.98 -21.75
C ILE A 311 -2.69 -18.15 -21.33
N ASP A 312 -3.24 -19.36 -21.18
CA ASP A 312 -2.46 -20.55 -20.80
C ASP A 312 -1.28 -20.82 -21.74
N SER A 313 -1.47 -20.62 -23.04
CA SER A 313 -0.41 -20.79 -24.03
C SER A 313 0.75 -19.82 -23.83
N LEU A 314 0.45 -18.55 -23.51
CA LEU A 314 1.46 -17.53 -23.24
C LEU A 314 2.19 -17.81 -21.94
N GLU A 315 1.44 -18.10 -20.86
CA GLU A 315 1.99 -18.40 -19.53
C GLU A 315 2.97 -19.58 -19.61
N THR A 316 2.53 -20.70 -20.20
CA THR A 316 3.35 -21.91 -20.37
C THR A 316 4.64 -21.62 -21.15
N ARG A 317 4.54 -20.80 -22.20
CA ARG A 317 5.68 -20.50 -23.06
C ARG A 317 6.66 -19.54 -22.40
N PHE A 318 6.16 -18.53 -21.71
CA PHE A 318 6.96 -17.61 -20.92
C PHE A 318 7.72 -18.35 -19.81
N ASP A 319 7.04 -19.21 -19.05
CA ASP A 319 7.65 -19.98 -17.96
C ASP A 319 8.76 -20.89 -18.49
N SER A 320 8.53 -21.50 -19.66
CA SER A 320 9.57 -22.28 -20.35
C SER A 320 10.80 -21.44 -20.71
N ALA A 321 10.59 -20.21 -21.19
CA ALA A 321 11.67 -19.27 -21.51
C ALA A 321 12.44 -18.88 -20.24
N SER A 322 11.73 -18.43 -19.20
CA SER A 322 12.32 -18.02 -17.91
C SER A 322 13.16 -19.13 -17.31
N HIS A 323 12.60 -20.34 -17.22
CA HIS A 323 13.28 -21.49 -16.62
C HIS A 323 14.53 -21.92 -17.41
N LEU A 324 14.49 -21.88 -18.75
CA LEU A 324 15.66 -22.19 -19.57
C LEU A 324 16.77 -21.15 -19.41
N LEU A 325 16.43 -19.87 -19.40
CA LEU A 325 17.39 -18.78 -19.21
C LEU A 325 17.98 -18.81 -17.79
N GLU A 326 17.17 -19.03 -16.76
CA GLU A 326 17.63 -19.22 -15.37
C GLU A 326 18.60 -20.40 -15.25
N ARG A 327 18.29 -21.54 -15.89
CA ARG A 327 19.19 -22.69 -15.89
C ARG A 327 20.51 -22.41 -16.59
N ALA A 328 20.48 -21.68 -17.69
CA ALA A 328 21.69 -21.28 -18.42
C ALA A 328 22.53 -20.31 -17.59
N GLU A 329 21.91 -19.30 -16.98
CA GLU A 329 22.57 -18.32 -16.11
C GLU A 329 23.21 -18.99 -14.89
N ARG A 330 22.49 -19.86 -14.18
CA ARG A 330 23.03 -20.63 -13.03
C ARG A 330 24.19 -21.54 -13.44
N ALA A 331 24.27 -21.92 -14.71
CA ALA A 331 25.38 -22.68 -15.27
C ALA A 331 26.55 -21.81 -15.77
N GLY A 332 26.50 -20.49 -15.57
CA GLY A 332 27.55 -19.54 -15.95
C GLY A 332 27.52 -19.12 -17.43
N MET A 333 26.41 -19.35 -18.13
CA MET A 333 26.26 -18.91 -19.52
C MET A 333 25.79 -17.45 -19.59
N GLU A 334 26.28 -16.72 -20.61
CA GLU A 334 25.83 -15.35 -20.89
C GLU A 334 24.42 -15.39 -21.49
N VAL A 335 23.45 -14.81 -20.78
CA VAL A 335 22.04 -14.72 -21.20
C VAL A 335 21.40 -13.38 -20.81
N SER A 336 22.19 -12.36 -20.45
CA SER A 336 21.69 -11.09 -19.92
C SER A 336 20.80 -10.36 -20.92
N ARG A 337 21.19 -10.33 -22.20
CA ARG A 337 20.39 -9.75 -23.28
C ARG A 337 19.05 -10.48 -23.45
N ALA A 338 19.06 -11.80 -23.45
CA ALA A 338 17.84 -12.59 -23.58
C ALA A 338 16.89 -12.40 -22.39
N ARG A 339 17.43 -12.18 -21.18
CA ARG A 339 16.64 -11.83 -19.99
C ARG A 339 16.00 -10.45 -20.11
N PHE A 340 16.76 -9.45 -20.54
CA PHE A 340 16.22 -8.11 -20.80
C PHE A 340 15.11 -8.15 -21.87
N GLU A 341 15.31 -8.90 -22.96
CA GLU A 341 14.27 -9.09 -23.98
C GLU A 341 13.03 -9.84 -23.43
N LEU A 342 13.20 -10.74 -22.46
CA LEU A 342 12.09 -11.44 -21.80
C LEU A 342 11.23 -10.50 -20.94
N GLU A 343 11.75 -9.35 -20.47
CA GLU A 343 10.93 -8.33 -19.77
C GLU A 343 9.81 -7.79 -20.67
N ALA A 344 10.05 -7.67 -21.98
CA ALA A 344 9.02 -7.30 -22.93
C ALA A 344 7.92 -8.38 -23.03
N ALA A 345 8.28 -9.66 -22.93
CA ALA A 345 7.30 -10.75 -22.87
C ALA A 345 6.49 -10.70 -21.57
N GLN A 346 7.10 -10.33 -20.45
CA GLN A 346 6.42 -10.11 -19.18
C GLN A 346 5.39 -8.96 -19.29
N ASN A 347 5.76 -7.86 -19.94
CA ASN A 347 4.83 -6.76 -20.21
C ASN A 347 3.66 -7.20 -21.09
N ALA A 348 3.91 -8.02 -22.12
CA ALA A 348 2.85 -8.60 -22.94
C ALA A 348 1.92 -9.53 -22.15
N ARG A 349 2.42 -10.28 -21.15
CA ARG A 349 1.58 -11.07 -20.23
C ARG A 349 0.63 -10.17 -19.41
N ILE A 350 1.16 -9.10 -18.85
CA ILE A 350 0.36 -8.12 -18.09
C ILE A 350 -0.70 -7.49 -19.01
N ALA A 351 -0.31 -7.10 -20.23
CA ALA A 351 -1.22 -6.54 -21.23
C ALA A 351 -2.32 -7.53 -21.63
N ALA A 352 -1.97 -8.80 -21.87
CA ALA A 352 -2.92 -9.86 -22.21
C ALA A 352 -3.93 -10.13 -21.08
N ARG A 353 -3.46 -10.22 -19.82
CA ARG A 353 -4.35 -10.35 -18.65
C ARG A 353 -5.26 -9.14 -18.49
N THR A 354 -4.74 -7.94 -18.73
CA THR A 354 -5.54 -6.71 -18.70
C THR A 354 -6.60 -6.72 -19.82
N ALA A 355 -6.24 -7.19 -21.03
CA ALA A 355 -7.12 -7.26 -22.19
C ALA A 355 -8.36 -8.14 -21.98
N VAL A 356 -8.32 -9.11 -21.05
CA VAL A 356 -9.47 -9.96 -20.69
C VAL A 356 -10.69 -9.13 -20.27
N HIS A 357 -10.50 -7.97 -19.64
CA HIS A 357 -11.59 -7.09 -19.20
C HIS A 357 -12.38 -6.46 -20.35
N SER A 358 -11.88 -6.54 -21.60
CA SER A 358 -12.66 -6.16 -22.78
C SER A 358 -13.69 -7.23 -23.18
N PHE A 359 -13.53 -8.46 -22.68
CA PHE A 359 -14.25 -9.66 -23.11
C PHE A 359 -14.20 -9.91 -24.63
N GLY A 360 -13.17 -9.38 -25.29
CA GLY A 360 -12.94 -9.51 -26.72
C GLY A 360 -11.80 -10.48 -27.02
N LEU A 361 -12.11 -11.61 -27.66
CA LEU A 361 -11.10 -12.64 -27.99
C LEU A 361 -9.96 -12.11 -28.87
N VAL A 362 -10.27 -11.21 -29.82
CA VAL A 362 -9.28 -10.61 -30.72
C VAL A 362 -8.31 -9.71 -29.96
N ALA A 363 -8.81 -8.90 -29.02
CA ALA A 363 -7.97 -8.03 -28.20
C ALA A 363 -6.97 -8.84 -27.37
N VAL A 364 -7.43 -9.92 -26.73
CA VAL A 364 -6.56 -10.83 -25.97
C VAL A 364 -5.55 -11.52 -26.88
N ARG A 365 -5.99 -11.99 -28.05
CA ARG A 365 -5.11 -12.67 -29.02
C ARG A 365 -3.96 -11.79 -29.47
N ASN A 366 -4.20 -10.51 -29.74
CA ASN A 366 -3.15 -9.60 -30.24
C ASN A 366 -2.00 -9.47 -29.23
N GLU A 367 -2.32 -9.28 -27.95
CA GLU A 367 -1.31 -9.21 -26.87
C GLU A 367 -0.60 -10.56 -26.68
N VAL A 368 -1.35 -11.67 -26.75
CA VAL A 368 -0.80 -13.03 -26.60
C VAL A 368 0.18 -13.38 -27.71
N VAL A 369 -0.15 -13.08 -28.97
CA VAL A 369 0.74 -13.37 -30.11
C VAL A 369 2.05 -12.59 -29.99
N ALA A 370 1.98 -11.31 -29.60
CA ALA A 370 3.18 -10.51 -29.36
C ALA A 370 4.05 -11.11 -28.23
N GLY A 371 3.44 -11.51 -27.12
CA GLY A 371 4.15 -12.14 -26.00
C GLY A 371 4.74 -13.52 -26.34
N LEU A 372 4.06 -14.31 -27.16
CA LEU A 372 4.54 -15.63 -27.61
C LEU A 372 5.80 -15.49 -28.46
N ALA A 373 5.84 -14.55 -29.40
CA ALA A 373 7.02 -14.32 -30.24
C ALA A 373 8.26 -13.93 -29.41
N LEU A 374 8.08 -13.10 -28.38
CA LEU A 374 9.17 -12.73 -27.46
C LEU A 374 9.61 -13.92 -26.58
N SER A 375 8.65 -14.68 -26.08
CA SER A 375 8.92 -15.89 -25.28
C SER A 375 9.62 -16.99 -26.11
N ASP A 376 9.26 -17.13 -27.39
CA ASP A 376 9.90 -18.04 -28.33
C ASP A 376 11.38 -17.73 -28.51
N SER A 377 11.71 -16.44 -28.67
CA SER A 377 13.10 -15.96 -28.73
C SER A 377 13.87 -16.29 -27.45
N GLY A 378 13.26 -16.08 -26.28
CA GLY A 378 13.84 -16.45 -24.99
C GLY A 378 14.12 -17.96 -24.86
N VAL A 379 13.18 -18.82 -25.30
CA VAL A 379 13.39 -20.27 -25.34
C VAL A 379 14.54 -20.66 -26.28
N ALA A 380 14.62 -20.03 -27.46
CA ALA A 380 15.68 -20.30 -28.43
C ALA A 380 17.06 -19.91 -27.87
N ALA A 381 17.17 -18.74 -27.24
CA ALA A 381 18.38 -18.26 -26.59
C ALA A 381 18.82 -19.18 -25.44
N GLY A 382 17.90 -19.57 -24.55
CA GLY A 382 18.19 -20.49 -23.45
C GLY A 382 18.66 -21.86 -23.94
N ARG A 383 18.04 -22.41 -24.99
CA ARG A 383 18.49 -23.67 -25.62
C ARG A 383 19.85 -23.53 -26.28
N LEU A 384 20.14 -22.40 -26.94
CA LEU A 384 21.45 -22.14 -27.53
C LEU A 384 22.53 -22.10 -26.45
N ALA A 385 22.32 -21.34 -25.37
CA ALA A 385 23.24 -21.23 -24.26
C ALA A 385 23.52 -22.59 -23.59
N LEU A 386 22.49 -23.42 -23.37
CA LEU A 386 22.67 -24.76 -22.81
C LEU A 386 23.40 -25.73 -23.77
N ARG A 387 23.21 -25.59 -25.09
CA ARG A 387 23.99 -26.36 -26.08
C ARG A 387 25.45 -25.92 -26.12
N GLU A 388 25.71 -24.62 -26.01
CA GLU A 388 27.06 -24.08 -25.93
C GLU A 388 27.76 -24.55 -24.66
N LEU A 389 27.08 -24.54 -23.50
CA LEU A 389 27.59 -25.11 -22.26
C LEU A 389 28.04 -26.56 -22.43
N ASN A 390 27.20 -27.39 -23.07
CA ASN A 390 27.52 -28.80 -23.27
C ASN A 390 28.72 -28.97 -24.21
N SER A 391 28.80 -28.13 -25.25
CA SER A 391 29.94 -28.10 -26.18
C SER A 391 31.23 -27.68 -25.47
N ARG A 392 31.19 -26.64 -24.62
CA ARG A 392 32.33 -26.19 -23.81
C ARG A 392 32.84 -27.29 -22.88
N ARG A 393 31.94 -28.07 -22.27
CA ARG A 393 32.31 -29.22 -21.42
C ARG A 393 32.99 -30.35 -22.21
N ILE A 394 32.46 -30.70 -23.38
CA ILE A 394 33.05 -31.73 -24.25
C ILE A 394 34.45 -31.30 -24.70
N TRP A 395 34.60 -30.07 -25.20
CA TRP A 395 35.90 -29.58 -25.67
C TRP A 395 36.90 -29.41 -24.54
N LEU A 396 36.48 -28.97 -23.35
CA LEU A 396 37.34 -28.95 -22.17
C LEU A 396 37.83 -30.36 -21.82
N ALA A 397 36.95 -31.36 -21.83
CA ALA A 397 37.34 -32.75 -21.59
C ALA A 397 38.37 -33.24 -22.61
N VAL A 398 38.13 -32.99 -23.91
CA VAL A 398 39.06 -33.33 -24.99
C VAL A 398 40.42 -32.64 -24.79
N SER A 399 40.45 -31.34 -24.51
CA SER A 399 41.68 -30.59 -24.26
C SER A 399 42.43 -31.13 -23.04
N VAL A 400 41.72 -31.41 -21.94
CA VAL A 400 42.32 -32.00 -20.73
C VAL A 400 42.90 -33.38 -21.02
N THR A 401 42.21 -34.23 -21.77
CA THR A 401 42.73 -35.54 -22.17
C THR A 401 44.01 -35.42 -23.00
N ILE A 402 44.05 -34.50 -23.97
CA ILE A 402 45.26 -34.24 -24.78
C ILE A 402 46.40 -33.74 -23.89
N ILE A 403 46.14 -32.79 -22.99
CA ILE A 403 47.15 -32.25 -22.08
C ILE A 403 47.70 -33.36 -21.16
N VAL A 404 46.83 -34.19 -20.58
CA VAL A 404 47.24 -35.32 -19.73
C VAL A 404 48.07 -36.34 -20.52
N ALA A 405 47.69 -36.66 -21.76
CA ALA A 405 48.44 -37.56 -22.62
C ALA A 405 49.83 -36.99 -22.97
N LEU A 406 49.92 -35.68 -23.26
CA LEU A 406 51.20 -34.99 -23.49
C LEU A 406 52.08 -35.02 -22.24
N ILE A 407 51.53 -34.70 -21.06
CA ILE A 407 52.26 -34.76 -19.78
C ILE A 407 52.77 -36.18 -19.52
N ALA A 408 51.92 -37.20 -19.71
CA ALA A 408 52.32 -38.60 -19.55
C ALA A 408 53.43 -38.99 -20.53
N GLY A 409 53.34 -38.56 -21.80
CA GLY A 409 54.38 -38.76 -22.81
C GLY A 409 55.72 -38.14 -22.42
N VAL A 410 55.71 -36.90 -21.93
CA VAL A 410 56.91 -36.21 -21.42
C VAL A 410 57.51 -36.96 -20.23
N VAL A 411 56.69 -37.39 -19.26
CA VAL A 411 57.17 -38.15 -18.09
C VAL A 411 57.78 -39.50 -18.50
N LEU A 412 57.17 -40.21 -19.44
CA LEU A 412 57.71 -41.47 -19.97
C LEU A 412 59.03 -41.26 -20.70
N HIS A 413 59.16 -40.18 -21.47
CA HIS A 413 60.39 -39.83 -22.18
C HIS A 413 61.51 -39.47 -21.20
N ILE A 414 61.23 -38.66 -20.17
CA ILE A 414 62.20 -38.34 -19.10
C ILE A 414 62.69 -39.64 -18.42
N ARG A 415 61.78 -40.55 -18.07
CA ARG A 415 62.14 -41.86 -17.48
C ARG A 415 62.94 -42.76 -18.42
N GLN A 416 62.77 -42.62 -19.73
CA GLN A 416 63.58 -43.35 -20.72
C GLN A 416 65.01 -42.80 -20.76
N LEU A 417 65.16 -41.46 -20.80
CA LEU A 417 66.46 -40.80 -20.76
C LEU A 417 67.23 -41.12 -19.47
N GLU A 418 66.57 -41.09 -18.31
CA GLU A 418 67.19 -41.49 -17.03
C GLU A 418 67.65 -42.94 -17.01
N ARG A 419 66.89 -43.85 -17.63
CA ARG A 419 67.27 -45.28 -17.76
C ARG A 419 68.47 -45.45 -18.68
N HIS A 420 68.51 -44.73 -19.81
CA HIS A 420 69.66 -44.75 -20.72
C HIS A 420 70.91 -44.16 -20.06
N ALA A 421 70.78 -43.07 -19.28
CA ALA A 421 71.89 -42.49 -18.51
C ALA A 421 72.45 -43.47 -17.46
N LYS A 422 71.57 -44.21 -16.74
CA LYS A 422 72.00 -45.25 -15.78
C LYS A 422 72.63 -46.48 -16.44
N ALA A 423 72.21 -46.83 -17.66
CA ALA A 423 72.81 -47.95 -18.41
C ALA A 423 74.20 -47.60 -18.96
N GLY A 424 74.43 -46.33 -19.34
CA GLY A 424 75.74 -45.84 -19.81
C GLY A 424 76.82 -45.71 -18.72
N SER A 425 76.45 -45.67 -17.44
CA SER A 425 77.39 -45.58 -16.31
C SER A 425 77.94 -46.93 -15.81
N ASN A 426 77.47 -48.05 -16.36
CA ASN A 426 77.92 -49.41 -16.01
C ASN A 426 78.93 -49.98 -17.04
N VAL A 427 79.98 -49.21 -17.35
CA VAL A 427 81.17 -49.76 -18.04
C VAL A 427 82.10 -50.34 -16.95
N PRO A 428 82.42 -51.65 -16.97
CA PRO A 428 83.39 -52.22 -16.04
C PRO A 428 84.75 -51.59 -16.31
N GLY A 429 85.34 -50.97 -15.29
CA GLY A 429 86.70 -50.42 -15.37
C GLY A 429 87.70 -51.51 -15.74
N SER A 430 88.16 -51.50 -16.99
CA SER A 430 89.33 -52.25 -17.43
C SER A 430 90.58 -51.49 -17.04
N ARG A 431 91.34 -52.13 -16.17
CA ARG A 431 92.71 -51.83 -15.72
C ARG A 431 93.70 -51.68 -16.88
N GLY A 432 94.78 -50.91 -16.61
CA GLY A 432 96.09 -50.99 -17.27
C GLY A 432 96.38 -49.77 -18.15
N GLY A 433 97.52 -49.09 -18.07
CA GLY A 433 98.75 -49.32 -17.33
C GLY A 433 99.82 -48.35 -17.85
N SER A 434 100.88 -48.18 -17.05
CA SER A 434 102.13 -47.43 -17.29
C SER A 434 102.09 -45.93 -17.04
#